data_AF-A0A4R9B625-F1
#
_entry.id   AF-A0A4R9B625-F1
#
_cell.length_a   1.000
_cell.length_b   1.000
_cell.length_c   1.000
_cell.angle_alpha   90.00
_cell.angle_beta   90.00
_cell.angle_gamma   90.00
#
_symmetry.space_group_name_H-M   'P 1'
#
loop_
_entity.id
_entity.type
_entity.pdbx_description
1 polymer ?
#
loop_
_entity_poly.entity_id
_entity_poly.type
_entity_poly.pdbx_seq_one_letter_code
_entity_poly.pdbx_strand_id
1 'polypeptide(L)'
;MGRGNTLAHHLLSIDSEHGYRAADKIAAHAKTKHPTKALHVALAVVLGGIEESTNRTTWCHPDTRAASYLSLLADWGYTLSPVEQLVTNHTPTT
;
A
#
# COMPACT_ATOMS: atom_id res chain seq x y z
N MET A 1 -1.98 4.54 17.11
CA MET A 1 -2.95 3.48 16.83
C MET A 1 -3.70 3.84 15.54
N GLY A 2 -3.64 2.96 14.54
CA GLY A 2 -4.52 2.90 13.37
C GLY A 2 -4.69 4.15 12.51
N ARG A 3 -3.62 4.62 11.83
CA ARG A 3 -3.80 5.33 10.56
C ARG A 3 -4.26 4.27 9.54
N GLY A 4 -5.54 3.94 9.60
CA GLY A 4 -6.11 2.86 8.83
C GLY A 4 -6.36 3.32 7.40
N ASN A 5 -5.30 3.30 6.59
CA ASN A 5 -5.38 3.25 5.15
C ASN A 5 -5.95 4.49 4.44
N THR A 6 -5.37 5.64 4.75
CA THR A 6 -5.68 6.92 4.09
C THR A 6 -5.45 6.82 2.57
N LEU A 7 -4.41 6.09 2.17
CA LEU A 7 -4.06 5.90 0.77
C LEU A 7 -5.05 5.01 0.01
N ALA A 8 -5.59 3.94 0.61
CA ALA A 8 -6.64 3.17 -0.08
C ALA A 8 -7.92 3.97 -0.26
N HIS A 9 -8.27 4.85 0.68
CA HIS A 9 -9.39 5.77 0.49
C HIS A 9 -9.15 6.66 -0.74
N HIS A 10 -7.94 7.19 -0.90
CA HIS A 10 -7.57 7.96 -2.08
C HIS A 10 -7.61 7.13 -3.37
N LEU A 11 -7.00 5.94 -3.39
CA LEU A 11 -6.99 5.03 -4.55
C LEU A 11 -8.40 4.61 -4.99
N LEU A 12 -9.31 4.43 -4.04
CA LEU A 12 -10.70 4.05 -4.29
C LEU A 12 -11.64 5.25 -4.47
N SER A 13 -11.12 6.48 -4.39
CA SER A 13 -11.90 7.72 -4.44
C SER A 13 -13.05 7.73 -3.41
N ILE A 14 -12.77 7.26 -2.20
CA ILE A 14 -13.70 7.23 -1.05
C ILE A 14 -13.37 8.41 -0.14
N ASP A 15 -14.38 9.19 0.21
CA ASP A 15 -14.22 10.30 1.16
C ASP A 15 -13.92 9.76 2.58
N SER A 16 -12.67 9.93 3.00
CA SER A 16 -12.16 9.53 4.31
C SER A 16 -12.60 10.54 5.36
N GLU A 17 -13.66 10.20 6.11
CA GLU A 17 -14.02 10.93 7.31
C GLU A 17 -13.13 10.51 8.48
N HIS A 18 -12.31 11.45 8.95
CA HIS A 18 -11.36 11.23 10.02
C HIS A 18 -12.06 11.45 11.37
N GLY A 19 -12.65 10.39 11.92
CA GLY A 19 -13.26 10.42 13.25
C GLY A 19 -12.87 9.19 14.06
N TYR A 20 -12.57 9.37 15.36
CA TYR A 20 -12.23 8.27 16.28
C TYR A 20 -13.32 7.18 16.37
N ARG A 21 -14.56 7.51 16.00
CA ARG A 21 -15.72 6.60 15.93
C ARG A 21 -16.23 6.34 14.51
N ALA A 22 -15.57 6.88 13.49
CA ALA A 22 -15.97 6.67 12.12
C ALA A 22 -15.57 5.25 11.70
N ALA A 23 -16.55 4.43 11.32
CA ALA A 23 -16.28 3.12 10.75
C ALA A 23 -15.63 3.28 9.37
N ASP A 24 -14.67 2.41 9.06
CA ASP A 24 -14.01 2.38 7.76
C ASP A 24 -15.03 2.12 6.64
N LYS A 25 -15.05 3.00 5.64
CA LYS A 25 -16.02 2.96 4.52
C LYS A 25 -15.59 1.98 3.43
N ILE A 26 -14.37 1.46 3.44
CA ILE A 26 -13.82 0.57 2.40
C ILE A 26 -14.64 -0.72 2.24
N ALA A 27 -14.96 -1.40 3.34
CA ALA A 27 -15.73 -2.66 3.30
C ALA A 27 -17.17 -2.42 2.80
N ALA A 28 -17.79 -1.32 3.22
CA ALA A 28 -19.11 -0.91 2.75
C ALA A 28 -19.08 -0.56 1.25
N HIS A 29 -18.02 0.12 0.79
CA HIS A 29 -17.84 0.47 -0.62
C HIS A 29 -17.69 -0.77 -1.51
N ALA A 30 -16.86 -1.75 -1.10
CA ALA A 30 -16.71 -3.02 -1.81
C ALA A 30 -18.05 -3.77 -1.95
N LYS A 31 -18.84 -3.82 -0.87
CA LYS A 31 -20.10 -4.54 -0.85
C LYS A 31 -21.20 -3.86 -1.68
N THR A 32 -21.27 -2.53 -1.66
CA THR A 32 -22.41 -1.78 -2.22
C THR A 32 -22.20 -1.29 -3.65
N LYS A 33 -20.99 -0.85 -4.00
CA LYS A 33 -20.71 -0.21 -5.30
C LYS A 33 -20.09 -1.19 -6.29
N HIS A 34 -19.23 -2.10 -5.81
CA HIS A 34 -18.43 -2.97 -6.68
C HIS A 34 -18.26 -4.38 -6.12
N PRO A 35 -19.35 -5.17 -5.98
CA PRO A 35 -19.29 -6.52 -5.41
C PRO A 35 -18.40 -7.48 -6.22
N THR A 36 -18.27 -7.25 -7.53
CA THR A 36 -17.40 -8.05 -8.42
C THR A 36 -15.94 -7.59 -8.40
N LYS A 37 -15.61 -6.46 -7.78
CA LYS A 37 -14.24 -5.91 -7.71
C LYS A 37 -13.63 -5.99 -6.31
N ALA A 38 -14.11 -6.90 -5.47
CA ALA A 38 -13.57 -7.11 -4.12
C ALA A 38 -12.03 -7.30 -4.13
N LEU A 39 -11.49 -7.99 -5.13
CA LEU A 39 -10.05 -8.18 -5.28
C LEU A 39 -9.29 -6.88 -5.56
N HIS A 40 -9.87 -5.95 -6.33
CA HIS A 40 -9.26 -4.64 -6.59
C HIS A 40 -9.25 -3.77 -5.33
N VAL A 41 -10.32 -3.87 -4.52
CA VAL A 41 -10.39 -3.18 -3.23
C VAL A 41 -9.34 -3.75 -2.27
N ALA A 42 -9.21 -5.07 -2.19
CA ALA A 42 -8.18 -5.71 -1.38
C ALA A 42 -6.77 -5.31 -1.83
N LEU A 43 -6.54 -5.24 -3.15
CA LEU A 43 -5.28 -4.76 -3.72
C LEU A 43 -4.97 -3.32 -3.29
N ALA A 44 -5.92 -2.39 -3.48
CA ALA A 44 -5.76 -0.99 -3.06
C ALA A 44 -5.50 -0.87 -1.55
N VAL A 45 -6.14 -1.71 -0.74
CA VAL A 45 -5.93 -1.77 0.71
C VAL A 45 -4.51 -2.18 1.07
N VAL A 46 -4.00 -3.25 0.45
CA VAL A 46 -2.65 -3.75 0.70
C VAL A 46 -1.60 -2.74 0.23
N LEU A 47 -1.77 -2.18 -0.98
CA LEU A 47 -0.87 -1.17 -1.53
C LEU A 47 -0.82 0.07 -0.64
N GLY A 48 -1.98 0.64 -0.31
CA GLY A 48 -2.05 1.82 0.56
C GLY A 48 -1.47 1.57 1.95
N GLY A 49 -1.64 0.37 2.50
CA GLY A 49 -1.05 -0.02 3.78
C GLY A 49 0.48 -0.20 3.73
N ILE A 50 1.03 -0.70 2.62
CA ILE A 50 2.49 -0.80 2.43
C ILE A 50 3.09 0.59 2.27
N GLU A 51 2.50 1.43 1.43
CA GLU A 51 2.98 2.78 1.17
C GLU A 51 2.89 3.67 2.41
N GLU A 52 1.79 3.64 3.16
CA GLU A 52 1.64 4.44 4.39
C GLU A 52 2.61 3.99 5.49
N SER A 53 3.03 2.71 5.48
CA SER A 53 4.04 2.18 6.39
C SER A 53 5.48 2.43 5.93
N THR A 54 5.67 2.78 4.66
CA THR A 54 6.98 3.10 4.09
C THR A 54 7.31 4.55 4.42
N ASN A 55 8.46 4.80 5.01
CA ASN A 55 8.88 6.15 5.37
C ASN A 55 10.36 6.35 5.02
N ARG A 56 10.89 7.54 5.27
CA ARG A 56 12.30 7.87 5.00
C ARG A 56 13.29 6.84 5.57
N THR A 57 13.00 6.29 6.75
CA THR A 57 13.87 5.32 7.43
C THR A 57 13.92 3.96 6.72
N THR A 58 12.84 3.57 6.03
CA THR A 58 12.77 2.35 5.20
C THR A 58 13.78 2.38 4.04
N TRP A 59 14.13 3.57 3.54
CA TRP A 59 15.12 3.74 2.48
C TRP A 59 16.56 3.68 2.98
N CYS A 60 16.81 4.09 4.24
CA CYS A 60 18.13 3.98 4.86
C CYS A 60 18.39 2.59 5.46
N HIS A 61 17.33 1.87 5.84
CA HIS A 61 17.40 0.52 6.38
C HIS A 61 16.47 -0.38 5.55
N PRO A 62 16.97 -0.93 4.43
CA PRO A 62 16.15 -1.73 3.53
C PRO A 62 15.55 -2.91 4.28
N ASP A 63 14.22 -2.99 4.27
CA ASP A 63 13.44 -4.07 4.83
C ASP A 63 12.98 -5.02 3.71
N THR A 64 13.04 -6.32 3.99
CA THR A 64 12.55 -7.41 3.13
C THR A 64 11.13 -7.16 2.58
N ARG A 65 10.25 -6.53 3.37
CA ARG A 65 8.90 -6.17 2.93
C ARG A 65 8.91 -5.11 1.83
N ALA A 66 9.73 -4.08 1.96
CA ALA A 66 9.84 -3.01 0.97
C ALA A 66 10.49 -3.52 -0.33
N ALA A 67 11.51 -4.37 -0.24
CA ALA A 67 12.12 -5.01 -1.41
C ALA A 67 11.11 -5.89 -2.18
N SER A 68 10.30 -6.68 -1.47
CA SER A 68 9.25 -7.50 -2.09
C SER A 68 8.18 -6.66 -2.78
N TYR A 69 7.79 -5.54 -2.16
CA TYR A 69 6.82 -4.60 -2.74
C TYR A 69 7.33 -3.96 -4.04
N LEU A 70 8.55 -3.42 -4.02
CA LEU A 70 9.14 -2.78 -5.19
C LEU A 70 9.38 -3.78 -6.33
N SER A 71 9.74 -5.02 -6.01
CA SER A 71 9.87 -6.10 -7.01
C SER A 71 8.53 -6.39 -7.69
N LEU A 72 7.43 -6.47 -6.92
CA LEU A 72 6.08 -6.64 -7.47
C LEU A 72 5.67 -5.47 -8.38
N LEU A 73 6.00 -4.23 -8.00
CA LEU A 73 5.74 -3.06 -8.86
C LEU A 73 6.54 -3.15 -10.17
N ALA A 74 7.80 -3.57 -10.10
CA ALA A 74 8.64 -3.77 -11.28
C ALA A 74 8.07 -4.83 -12.22
N ASP A 75 7.55 -5.94 -11.68
CA ASP A 75 6.88 -6.99 -12.45
C ASP A 75 5.61 -6.48 -13.14
N TRP A 76 4.93 -5.50 -12.56
CA TRP A 76 3.79 -4.81 -13.20
C TRP A 76 4.22 -3.75 -14.22
N GLY A 77 5.52 -3.54 -14.43
CA GLY A 77 6.08 -2.62 -15.40
C GLY A 77 6.38 -1.21 -14.87
N TYR A 78 6.36 -1.01 -13.56
CA TYR A 78 6.85 0.24 -12.96
C TYR A 78 8.37 0.30 -13.02
N THR A 79 8.92 1.36 -13.61
CA THR A 79 10.37 1.57 -13.67
C THR A 79 10.90 2.07 -12.33
N LEU A 80 11.62 1.22 -11.61
CA LEU A 80 12.26 1.58 -10.34
C LEU A 80 13.32 2.68 -10.52
N SER A 81 13.26 3.70 -9.66
CA SER A 81 14.27 4.75 -9.54
C SER A 81 15.59 4.21 -8.96
N PRO A 82 16.72 4.93 -9.10
CA PRO A 82 18.00 4.49 -8.57
C PRO A 82 17.98 4.21 -7.06
N VAL A 83 17.22 4.96 -6.27
CA VAL A 83 17.09 4.75 -4.82
C VAL A 83 16.30 3.49 -4.51
N GLU A 84 15.25 3.20 -5.27
CA GLU A 84 14.43 1.99 -5.13
C GLU A 84 15.20 0.72 -5.52
N GLN A 85 16.05 0.81 -6.54
CA GLN A 85 16.93 -0.29 -6.95
C GLN A 85 17.95 -0.66 -5.85
N LEU A 86 18.39 0.31 -5.04
CA LEU A 86 19.26 0.02 -3.89
C LEU A 86 18.55 -0.86 -2.85
N VAL A 87 17.25 -0.65 -2.64
CA VAL A 87 16.45 -1.44 -1.69
C VAL A 87 16.24 -2.87 -2.20
N THR A 88 15.96 -3.04 -3.50
CA THR A 88 15.76 -4.38 -4.09
C THR A 88 17.05 -5.19 -4.20
N ASN A 89 18.19 -4.53 -4.43
CA ASN A 89 19.50 -5.19 -4.53
C ASN A 89 20.09 -5.55 -3.16
N HIS A 90 19.54 -5.01 -2.07
CA HIS A 90 19.94 -5.30 -0.70
C HIS A 90 19.22 -6.55 -0.17
N THR A 91 19.25 -7.65 -0.91
CA THR A 91 18.82 -8.96 -0.38
C THR A 91 19.67 -9.29 0.85
N PRO A 92 19.08 -9.50 2.04
CA PRO A 92 19.86 -9.90 3.21
C PRO A 92 20.53 -11.24 2.90
N THR A 93 21.85 -11.29 3.06
CA THR A 93 22.64 -12.51 3.04
C THR A 93 22.01 -13.51 4.02
N THR A 94 21.45 -14.60 3.47
CA THR A 94 21.08 -15.79 4.25
C THR A 94 22.33 -16.55 4.67
#